data_AF-A0A662VHR9-F1
#
_entry.id   AF-A0A662VHR9-F1
#
_cell.length_a   1.000
_cell.length_b   1.000
_cell.length_c   1.000
_cell.angle_alpha   90.00
_cell.angle_beta   90.00
_cell.angle_gamma   90.00
#
_symmetry.space_group_name_H-M   'P 1'
#
loop_
_entity.id
_entity.type
_entity.pdbx_description
1 polymer ?
#
loop_
_entity_poly.entity_id
_entity_poly.type
_entity_poly.pdbx_seq_one_letter_code
_entity_poly.pdbx_strand_id
1 'polypeptide(L)'
;MALVTFMDVQNALAEGIVDTLTDENVVVINKLIENAEGLVGSYINIDAYPEQAKSAVIEYVKYQLYTRKGYTELARVALNNFWQIINSVRGTGVEVSGGYAVDTNEQVFDSEELEKC
;
A
#
# COMPACT_ATOMS: atom_id res chain seq x y z
N MET A 1 -15.05 7.25 9.60
CA MET A 1 -14.36 6.23 10.42
C MET A 1 -13.27 5.66 9.53
N ALA A 2 -12.02 5.60 9.98
CA ALA A 2 -10.91 5.09 9.16
C ALA A 2 -11.16 3.61 8.83
N LEU A 3 -10.89 3.21 7.59
CA LEU A 3 -11.05 1.84 7.10
C LEU A 3 -9.92 0.94 7.65
N VAL A 4 -8.73 1.50 7.82
CA VAL A 4 -7.54 0.84 8.38
C VAL A 4 -6.95 1.69 9.50
N THR A 5 -6.46 1.03 10.55
CA THR A 5 -5.73 1.70 11.64
C THR A 5 -4.23 1.37 11.60
N PHE A 6 -3.43 2.15 12.33
CA PHE A 6 -2.02 1.82 12.56
C PHE A 6 -1.83 0.40 13.11
N MET A 7 -2.66 -0.05 14.05
CA MET A 7 -2.56 -1.40 14.62
C MET A 7 -2.85 -2.48 13.57
N ASP A 8 -3.79 -2.26 12.65
CA ASP A 8 -4.05 -3.19 11.55
C ASP A 8 -2.81 -3.34 10.65
N VAL A 9 -2.13 -2.23 10.35
CA VAL A 9 -0.88 -2.24 9.57
C VAL A 9 0.23 -2.94 10.34
N GLN A 10 0.41 -2.60 11.61
CA GLN A 10 1.44 -3.18 12.47
C GLN A 10 1.30 -4.71 12.55
N ASN A 11 0.08 -5.22 12.76
CA ASN A 11 -0.20 -6.65 12.83
C ASN A 11 0.01 -7.37 11.49
N ALA A 12 0.01 -6.64 10.37
CA ALA A 12 0.16 -7.21 9.03
C ALA A 12 1.62 -7.19 8.53
N LEU A 13 2.51 -6.44 9.18
CA LEU A 13 3.94 -6.39 8.84
C LEU A 13 4.67 -7.66 9.30
N ALA A 14 5.77 -7.99 8.62
CA ALA A 14 6.64 -9.08 9.07
C ALA A 14 7.26 -8.74 10.44
N GLU A 15 7.39 -9.73 11.33
CA GLU A 15 7.81 -9.55 12.73
C GLU A 15 9.08 -8.68 12.86
N GLY A 16 10.12 -8.93 12.06
CA GLY A 16 11.37 -8.16 12.10
C GLY A 16 11.28 -6.72 11.58
N ILE A 17 10.16 -6.31 10.98
CA ILE A 17 9.93 -4.93 10.50
C ILE A 17 9.20 -4.12 11.56
N VAL A 18 8.32 -4.76 12.32
CA VAL A 18 7.60 -4.14 13.44
C VAL A 18 8.59 -3.58 14.47
N ASP A 19 9.67 -4.31 14.75
CA ASP A 19 10.74 -3.90 15.67
C ASP A 19 11.53 -2.66 15.21
N THR A 20 11.40 -2.27 13.94
CA THR A 20 12.06 -1.09 13.36
C THR A 20 11.15 0.14 13.27
N LEU A 21 9.92 0.04 13.78
CA LEU A 21 8.97 1.14 13.84
C LEU A 21 9.23 1.99 15.09
N THR A 22 9.49 3.28 14.88
CA THR A 22 9.61 4.31 15.92
C THR A 22 8.30 5.09 16.06
N ASP A 23 8.19 5.94 17.08
CA ASP A 23 7.02 6.83 17.27
C ASP A 23 6.80 7.77 16.07
N GLU A 24 7.88 8.20 15.40
CA GLU A 24 7.82 8.97 14.15
C GLU A 24 7.20 8.14 13.00
N ASN A 25 7.32 6.81 13.05
CA ASN A 25 6.68 5.94 12.06
C ASN A 25 5.16 5.87 12.23
N VAL A 26 4.59 6.14 13.42
CA VAL A 26 3.13 6.15 13.62
C VAL A 26 2.48 7.26 12.79
N VAL A 27 3.03 8.47 12.85
CA VAL A 27 2.51 9.62 12.07
C VAL A 27 2.65 9.37 10.58
N VAL A 28 3.81 8.84 10.15
CA VAL A 28 4.05 8.49 8.74
C VAL A 28 3.07 7.40 8.28
N ILE A 29 2.84 6.36 9.07
CA ILE A 29 1.92 5.27 8.73
C ILE A 29 0.48 5.77 8.63
N ASN A 30 0.03 6.64 9.54
CA ASN A 30 -1.30 7.23 9.45
C ASN A 30 -1.48 8.05 8.16
N LYS A 31 -0.48 8.86 7.77
CA LYS A 31 -0.50 9.57 6.48
C LYS A 31 -0.52 8.61 5.28
N LEU A 32 0.24 7.52 5.35
CA LEU A 32 0.23 6.49 4.30
C LEU A 32 -1.13 5.79 4.21
N ILE A 33 -1.79 5.53 5.33
CA ILE A 33 -3.15 4.97 5.38
C ILE A 33 -4.14 5.92 4.71
N GLU A 34 -4.15 7.21 5.07
CA GLU A 34 -5.06 8.20 4.48
C GLU A 34 -4.89 8.29 2.95
N ASN A 35 -3.65 8.34 2.48
CA ASN A 35 -3.36 8.35 1.04
C ASN A 35 -3.79 7.05 0.35
N ALA A 36 -3.55 5.91 1.00
CA ALA A 36 -3.94 4.60 0.50
C ALA A 36 -5.46 4.43 0.43
N GLU A 37 -6.21 4.93 1.41
CA GLU A 37 -7.68 4.92 1.41
C GLU A 37 -8.24 5.73 0.24
N GLY A 38 -7.69 6.92 -0.01
CA GLY A 38 -8.06 7.73 -1.18
C GLY A 38 -7.78 7.02 -2.51
N LEU A 39 -6.61 6.40 -2.64
CA LEU A 39 -6.24 5.65 -3.83
C LEU A 39 -7.14 4.41 -4.03
N VAL A 40 -7.34 3.61 -2.99
CA VAL A 40 -8.16 2.39 -3.06
C VAL A 40 -9.61 2.73 -3.36
N GLY A 41 -10.16 3.81 -2.79
CA GLY A 41 -11.51 4.27 -3.09
C GLY A 41 -11.73 4.64 -4.57
N SER A 42 -10.65 4.93 -5.32
CA SER A 42 -10.73 5.17 -6.77
C SER A 42 -10.83 3.88 -7.60
N TYR A 43 -10.42 2.73 -7.03
CA TYR A 43 -10.39 1.43 -7.70
C TYR A 43 -11.48 0.47 -7.22
N ILE A 44 -11.87 0.58 -5.95
CA ILE A 44 -12.82 -0.30 -5.27
C ILE A 44 -13.95 0.56 -4.69
N ASN A 45 -15.20 0.16 -4.93
CA ASN A 45 -16.32 0.67 -4.16
C ASN A 45 -16.24 0.11 -2.73
N ILE A 46 -15.80 0.94 -1.79
CA ILE A 46 -15.55 0.56 -0.38
C ILE A 46 -16.82 0.02 0.28
N ASP A 47 -17.99 0.57 -0.01
CA ASP A 47 -19.25 0.13 0.60
C ASP A 47 -19.67 -1.25 0.10
N ALA A 48 -19.33 -1.59 -1.15
CA ALA A 48 -19.64 -2.88 -1.75
C ALA A 48 -18.61 -3.97 -1.41
N TYR A 49 -17.35 -3.58 -1.20
CA TYR A 49 -16.22 -4.51 -0.99
C TYR A 49 -15.31 -4.05 0.17
N PRO A 50 -15.84 -3.93 1.39
CA PRO A 50 -15.11 -3.32 2.50
C PRO A 50 -13.86 -4.12 2.91
N GLU A 51 -13.94 -5.45 2.89
CA GLU A 51 -12.80 -6.30 3.27
C GLU A 51 -11.67 -6.25 2.23
N GLN A 52 -12.02 -6.26 0.94
CA GLN A 52 -11.03 -6.13 -0.14
C GLN A 52 -10.42 -4.74 -0.15
N ALA A 53 -11.20 -3.70 0.10
CA ALA A 53 -10.68 -2.35 0.27
C ALA A 53 -9.71 -2.28 1.46
N LYS A 54 -10.06 -2.87 2.60
CA LYS A 54 -9.19 -2.95 3.79
C LYS A 54 -7.87 -3.65 3.48
N SER A 55 -7.93 -4.83 2.86
CA SER A 55 -6.72 -5.58 2.47
C SER A 55 -5.87 -4.81 1.45
N ALA A 56 -6.49 -4.15 0.46
CA ALA A 56 -5.76 -3.35 -0.54
C ALA A 56 -5.04 -2.17 0.12
N VAL A 57 -5.69 -1.46 1.05
CA VAL A 57 -5.05 -0.37 1.80
C VAL A 57 -3.82 -0.88 2.56
N ILE A 58 -3.95 -2.01 3.26
CA ILE A 58 -2.83 -2.61 4.00
C ILE A 58 -1.67 -2.99 3.07
N GLU A 59 -1.93 -3.65 1.95
CA GLU A 59 -0.87 -4.05 1.01
C GLU A 59 -0.18 -2.85 0.34
N TYR A 60 -0.93 -1.77 0.05
CA TYR A 60 -0.33 -0.54 -0.47
C TYR A 60 0.54 0.17 0.57
N VAL A 61 0.10 0.22 1.84
CA VAL A 61 0.91 0.79 2.93
C VAL A 61 2.18 -0.02 3.16
N LYS A 62 2.11 -1.36 3.12
CA LYS A 62 3.28 -2.23 3.16
C LYS A 62 4.26 -1.92 2.04
N TYR A 63 3.78 -1.81 0.80
CA TYR A 63 4.60 -1.45 -0.36
C TYR A 63 5.37 -0.14 -0.13
N GLN A 64 4.68 0.91 0.35
CA GLN A 64 5.28 2.20 0.65
C GLN A 64 6.33 2.11 1.77
N LEU A 65 6.04 1.40 2.86
CA LEU A 65 6.97 1.21 3.96
C LEU A 65 8.21 0.42 3.56
N TYR A 66 8.03 -0.69 2.83
CA TYR A 66 9.12 -1.53 2.36
C TYR A 66 10.02 -0.80 1.36
N THR A 67 9.42 0.02 0.48
CA THR A 67 10.18 0.87 -0.44
C THR A 67 11.04 1.88 0.31
N ARG A 68 10.49 2.58 1.30
CA ARG A 68 11.21 3.55 2.13
C ARG A 68 12.36 2.93 2.94
N LYS A 69 12.21 1.68 3.37
CA LYS A 69 13.22 0.94 4.15
C LYS A 69 14.21 0.16 3.27
N GLY A 70 14.04 0.16 1.95
CA GLY A 70 14.91 -0.55 1.01
C GLY A 70 14.66 -2.06 0.88
N TYR A 71 13.54 -2.56 1.39
CA TYR A 71 13.15 -3.97 1.27
C TYR A 71 12.48 -4.26 -0.09
N THR A 72 13.28 -4.22 -1.16
CA THR A 72 12.78 -4.27 -2.55
C THR A 72 11.92 -5.49 -2.87
N GLU A 73 12.31 -6.68 -2.41
CA GLU A 73 11.55 -7.91 -2.68
C GLU A 73 10.21 -7.94 -1.92
N LEU A 74 10.20 -7.49 -0.67
CA LEU A 74 8.95 -7.37 0.11
C LEU A 74 8.03 -6.31 -0.48
N ALA A 75 8.59 -5.18 -0.94
CA ALA A 75 7.83 -4.14 -1.63
C ALA A 75 7.16 -4.69 -2.89
N ARG A 76 7.90 -5.45 -3.71
CA ARG A 76 7.39 -6.10 -4.91
C ARG A 76 6.24 -7.06 -4.62
N VAL A 77 6.38 -7.89 -3.57
CA VAL A 77 5.33 -8.82 -3.15
C VAL A 77 4.07 -8.06 -2.71
N ALA A 78 4.22 -7.03 -1.88
CA ALA A 78 3.09 -6.22 -1.41
C ALA A 78 2.35 -5.52 -2.57
N LEU A 79 3.09 -4.99 -3.55
CA LEU A 79 2.50 -4.37 -4.74
C LEU A 79 1.74 -5.39 -5.61
N ASN A 80 2.25 -6.60 -5.76
CA ASN A 80 1.55 -7.66 -6.49
C ASN A 80 0.25 -8.07 -5.79
N ASN A 81 0.28 -8.24 -4.46
CA ASN A 81 -0.90 -8.57 -3.68
C ASN A 81 -1.97 -7.46 -3.79
N PHE A 82 -1.55 -6.19 -3.72
CA PHE A 82 -2.43 -5.05 -3.93
C PHE A 82 -3.20 -5.17 -5.25
N TRP A 83 -2.50 -5.34 -6.37
CA TRP A 83 -3.14 -5.43 -7.69
C TRP A 83 -4.00 -6.68 -7.86
N GLN A 84 -3.62 -7.81 -7.26
CA GLN A 84 -4.47 -9.00 -7.24
C GLN A 84 -5.81 -8.73 -6.54
N ILE A 85 -5.79 -8.02 -5.42
CA ILE A 85 -7.02 -7.64 -4.69
C ILE A 85 -7.87 -6.71 -5.57
N ILE A 86 -7.29 -5.65 -6.15
CA ILE A 86 -8.01 -4.74 -7.05
C ILE A 86 -8.66 -5.52 -8.21
N ASN A 87 -7.93 -6.42 -8.84
CA ASN A 87 -8.42 -7.19 -9.98
C ASN A 87 -9.50 -8.20 -9.60
N SER A 88 -9.48 -8.71 -8.36
CA SER A 88 -10.49 -9.66 -7.87
C SER A 88 -11.88 -9.04 -7.77
N VAL A 89 -11.99 -7.74 -7.47
CA VAL A 89 -13.27 -7.04 -7.31
C VAL A 89 -13.76 -6.37 -8.60
N ARG A 90 -12.85 -6.03 -9.53
CA ARG A 90 -13.22 -5.44 -10.82
C ARG A 90 -13.80 -6.46 -11.82
N GLY A 91 -13.78 -7.75 -11.48
CA GLY A 91 -14.18 -8.83 -12.37
C GLY A 91 -13.08 -9.11 -13.41
N THR A 92 -12.88 -10.39 -13.72
CA THR A 92 -11.82 -10.96 -14.58
C THR A 92 -11.96 -10.60 -16.07
N GLY A 93 -12.06 -9.31 -16.39
CA GLY A 93 -12.10 -8.79 -17.76
C GLY A 93 -10.85 -8.02 -18.18
N VAL A 94 -9.94 -7.74 -17.23
CA VAL A 94 -8.59 -7.26 -17.57
C VAL A 94 -7.67 -8.45 -17.44
N GLU A 95 -7.44 -9.14 -18.56
CA GLU A 95 -6.21 -9.93 -18.66
C GLU A 95 -5.05 -9.01 -18.26
N VAL A 96 -4.20 -9.46 -17.35
CA VAL A 96 -2.88 -8.86 -17.15
C VAL A 96 -2.03 -9.28 -18.36
N SER A 97 -2.46 -8.93 -19.57
CA SER A 97 -1.75 -9.15 -20.83
C SER A 97 -0.70 -8.06 -20.94
N GLY A 98 0.43 -8.33 -20.31
CA GLY A 98 1.59 -7.46 -20.34
C GLY A 98 2.42 -7.70 -19.10
N GLY A 99 3.48 -8.48 -19.25
CA GLY A 99 4.61 -8.33 -18.35
C GLY A 99 5.04 -6.88 -18.40
N TYR A 100 4.64 -6.09 -17.41
CA TYR A 100 5.32 -4.86 -17.13
C TYR A 100 6.56 -5.28 -16.36
N ALA A 101 7.65 -5.47 -17.11
CA ALA A 101 8.87 -4.83 -16.69
C ALA A 101 8.44 -3.39 -16.35
N VAL A 102 8.28 -3.11 -15.07
CA VAL A 102 8.20 -1.75 -14.58
C VAL A 102 9.53 -1.17 -15.03
N ASP A 103 9.48 -0.43 -16.13
CA ASP A 103 10.56 0.46 -16.50
C ASP A 103 10.73 1.35 -15.27
N THR A 104 11.82 1.16 -14.56
CA THR A 104 12.11 1.71 -13.23
C THR A 104 12.40 3.21 -13.28
N ASN A 105 11.70 3.94 -14.15
CA ASN A 105 11.79 5.37 -14.31
C ASN A 105 10.40 5.98 -14.17
N GLU A 106 10.24 6.81 -13.14
CA GLU A 106 9.19 7.82 -12.98
C GLU A 106 7.77 7.32 -12.67
N GLN A 107 7.59 6.86 -11.43
CA GLN A 107 6.72 7.60 -10.49
C GLN A 107 7.40 7.60 -9.11
N VAL A 108 8.55 8.27 -9.06
CA VAL A 108 9.09 8.78 -7.81
C VAL A 108 8.13 9.89 -7.39
N PHE A 109 7.39 9.70 -6.30
CA PHE A 109 6.86 10.85 -5.59
C PHE A 109 8.07 11.71 -5.22
N ASP A 110 8.18 12.88 -5.83
CA ASP A 110 9.26 13.84 -5.59
C ASP A 110 9.47 14.00 -4.09
N SER A 111 10.63 13.56 -3.62
CA SER A 111 10.99 13.52 -2.21
C SER A 111 11.27 14.91 -1.62
N GLU A 112 11.12 15.99 -2.38
CA GLU A 112 11.32 17.36 -1.90
C GLU A 112 10.12 17.93 -1.10
N GLU A 113 8.90 17.41 -1.27
CA GLU A 113 7.75 17.93 -0.50
C GLU A 113 7.63 17.35 0.92
N LEU A 114 8.29 16.21 1.20
CA LEU A 114 8.23 15.56 2.51
C LEU A 114 9.33 16.02 3.49
N GLU A 115 10.37 16.71 3.03
CA GLU A 115 11.47 17.25 3.87
C GLU A 115 11.17 18.64 4.48
N LYS A 116 9.96 19.18 4.30
CA LYS A 116 9.55 20.48 4.87
C LYS A 116 8.59 20.40 6.07
N CYS A 117 8.35 19.21 6.62
CA CYS A 117 7.55 19.05 7.85
C CYS A 117 8.41 18.96 9.10
#